data_AF-A0A9D4JWA4-F1
#
_entry.id   AF-A0A9D4JWA4-F1
#
_cell.length_a   1.000
_cell.length_b   1.000
_cell.length_c   1.000
_cell.angle_alpha   90.00
_cell.angle_beta   90.00
_cell.angle_gamma   90.00
#
_symmetry.space_group_name_H-M   'P 1'
#
loop_
_entity.id
_entity.type
_entity.pdbx_description
1 polymer ?
#
loop_
_entity_poly.entity_id
_entity_poly.type
_entity_poly.pdbx_seq_one_letter_code
_entity_poly.pdbx_strand_id
1 'polypeptide(L)'
;MCPGRAMPRHVLLAVVMVVTGSINTLSTKWADSSEAVNLDGQKQPFNHPFLQAVGMFMGELLCLFVFGIRKCMRRNHEVANADDAHAPRNYNPLIFLPAAICDMLGTSIMYIGLNLTYASSFQMLRGAVIIFTALLSVAFLGRVIQRHMWVGMLTVLTGLLLVGLSDILFKDSGSSNSNTNTNGVIAGDLLIILAQIIVAVQMVYEERFVTRYNVHPLAAVGWEGLWGFLCLGLLLIPFYYIKVGNFSQTAGHRLENVPDAFEQMKNNRHIILAIVGNIISIAFFNFAGISVTVELSATTRMVLDSVRTLVIWVFSLIIGWQKFQWLQIVGFLFLVVGMSLYNDLIIMPAWRRWRAGRELREPGRPELGLDEERRRLLGNAVQ
;
A
#
# COMPACT_ATOMS: atom_id res chain seq x y z
N MET A 1 17.03 -33.61 -14.42
CA MET A 1 15.84 -32.75 -14.57
C MET A 1 15.39 -32.32 -13.19
N CYS A 2 15.76 -31.11 -12.78
CA CYS A 2 15.30 -30.55 -11.50
C CYS A 2 13.81 -30.22 -11.61
N PRO A 3 12.94 -30.70 -10.70
CA PRO A 3 11.56 -30.26 -10.68
C PRO A 3 11.55 -28.76 -10.39
N GLY A 4 10.97 -27.99 -11.32
CA GLY A 4 10.80 -26.55 -11.20
C GLY A 4 10.13 -26.24 -9.86
N ARG A 5 10.86 -25.59 -8.97
CA ARG A 5 10.36 -25.14 -7.67
C ARG A 5 9.33 -24.04 -7.95
N ALA A 6 8.06 -24.42 -8.10
CA ALA A 6 6.96 -23.48 -8.20
C ALA A 6 7.12 -22.46 -7.06
N MET A 7 7.21 -21.18 -7.40
CA MET A 7 7.34 -20.13 -6.41
C MET A 7 6.13 -20.24 -5.46
N PRO A 8 6.31 -20.18 -4.13
CA PRO A 8 5.19 -20.26 -3.21
C PRO A 8 4.17 -19.17 -3.58
N ARG A 9 2.87 -19.52 -3.66
CA ARG A 9 1.78 -18.60 -4.08
C ARG A 9 1.87 -17.24 -3.38
N HIS A 10 2.21 -17.23 -2.10
CA HIS A 10 2.40 -16.03 -1.28
C HIS A 10 3.49 -15.08 -1.81
N VAL A 11 4.61 -15.62 -2.32
CA VAL A 11 5.71 -14.81 -2.86
C VAL A 11 5.32 -14.20 -4.20
N LEU A 12 4.59 -14.96 -5.04
CA LEU A 12 4.05 -14.43 -6.28
C LEU A 12 3.10 -13.24 -6.00
N LEU A 13 2.17 -13.39 -5.05
CA LEU A 13 1.26 -12.30 -4.66
C LEU A 13 2.02 -11.08 -4.13
N ALA A 14 3.05 -11.29 -3.32
CA ALA A 14 3.89 -10.21 -2.81
C ALA A 14 4.63 -9.46 -3.94
N VAL A 15 5.21 -10.19 -4.90
CA VAL A 15 5.90 -9.60 -6.05
C VAL A 15 4.92 -8.82 -6.93
N VAL A 16 3.74 -9.40 -7.21
CA VAL A 16 2.69 -8.71 -7.98
C VAL A 16 2.30 -7.40 -7.29
N MET A 17 2.00 -7.45 -5.99
CA MET A 17 1.63 -6.27 -5.21
C MET A 17 2.70 -5.17 -5.27
N VAL A 18 3.98 -5.52 -5.06
CA VAL A 18 5.07 -4.52 -5.09
C VAL A 18 5.24 -3.93 -6.49
N VAL A 19 5.30 -4.78 -7.52
CA VAL A 19 5.53 -4.33 -8.91
C VAL A 19 4.38 -3.49 -9.43
N THR A 20 3.14 -3.98 -9.33
CA THR A 20 1.98 -3.23 -9.86
C THR A 20 1.70 -1.99 -9.02
N GLY A 21 1.96 -2.04 -7.71
CA GLY A 21 1.90 -0.86 -6.87
C GLY A 21 2.96 0.19 -7.22
N SER A 22 4.18 -0.21 -7.58
CA SER A 22 5.20 0.73 -8.08
C SER A 22 4.78 1.35 -9.41
N ILE A 23 4.24 0.55 -10.33
CA ILE A 23 3.72 1.03 -11.62
C ILE A 23 2.59 2.04 -11.41
N ASN A 24 1.64 1.77 -10.51
CA ASN A 24 0.57 2.70 -10.12
C ASN A 24 1.17 4.07 -9.77
N THR A 25 2.02 4.14 -8.74
CA THR A 25 2.53 5.43 -8.27
C THR A 25 3.37 6.15 -9.33
N LEU A 26 4.18 5.42 -10.10
CA LEU A 26 4.96 6.01 -11.18
C LEU A 26 4.09 6.51 -12.33
N SER A 27 3.01 5.80 -12.66
CA SER A 27 2.05 6.23 -13.69
C SER A 27 1.30 7.47 -13.26
N THR A 28 0.86 7.55 -12.01
CA THR A 28 0.24 8.75 -11.43
C THR A 28 1.19 9.94 -11.49
N LYS A 29 2.44 9.76 -11.04
CA LYS A 29 3.45 10.83 -11.11
C LYS A 29 3.75 11.25 -12.55
N TRP A 30 3.74 10.31 -13.49
CA TRP A 30 3.92 10.60 -14.90
C TRP A 30 2.74 11.39 -15.49
N ALA A 31 1.51 11.07 -15.08
CA ALA A 31 0.33 11.86 -15.42
C ALA A 31 0.47 13.29 -14.86
N ASP A 32 0.76 13.44 -13.56
CA ASP A 32 0.90 14.74 -12.88
C ASP A 32 1.98 15.64 -13.51
N SER A 33 3.09 15.03 -13.95
CA SER A 33 4.20 15.76 -14.56
C SER A 33 3.97 16.08 -16.04
N SER A 34 2.92 15.52 -16.65
CA SER A 34 2.59 15.78 -18.05
C SER A 34 1.81 17.08 -18.16
N GLU A 35 2.23 17.94 -19.08
CA GLU A 35 1.54 19.19 -19.37
C GLU A 35 0.59 19.00 -20.56
N ALA A 36 -0.57 19.66 -20.49
CA ALA A 36 -1.53 19.70 -21.57
C ALA A 36 -2.20 21.07 -21.65
N VAL A 37 -2.79 21.36 -22.82
CA VAL A 37 -3.57 22.58 -23.01
C VAL A 37 -4.94 22.38 -22.36
N ASN A 38 -5.25 23.29 -21.44
CA ASN A 38 -6.50 23.33 -20.69
C ASN A 38 -7.63 24.01 -21.50
N LEU A 39 -8.85 24.08 -20.95
CA LEU A 39 -10.01 24.72 -21.62
C LEU A 39 -9.79 26.21 -21.92
N ASP A 40 -8.97 26.89 -21.12
CA ASP A 40 -8.61 28.31 -21.30
C ASP A 40 -7.47 28.52 -22.31
N GLY A 41 -6.98 27.44 -22.94
CA GLY A 41 -5.88 27.49 -23.91
C GLY A 41 -4.49 27.63 -23.29
N GLN A 42 -4.35 27.54 -21.97
CA GLN A 42 -3.07 27.60 -21.28
C GLN A 42 -2.48 26.20 -21.07
N LYS A 43 -1.16 26.09 -21.20
CA LYS A 43 -0.44 24.87 -20.83
C LYS A 43 -0.23 24.82 -19.33
N GLN A 44 -0.79 23.79 -18.70
CA GLN A 44 -0.67 23.56 -17.26
C GLN A 44 -0.39 22.07 -17.00
N PRO A 45 0.26 21.72 -15.88
CA PRO A 45 0.42 20.33 -15.47
C PRO A 45 -0.93 19.70 -15.15
N PHE A 46 -1.05 18.40 -15.39
CA PHE A 46 -2.28 17.64 -15.12
C PHE A 46 -2.49 17.44 -13.61
N ASN A 47 -3.07 18.44 -12.95
CA ASN A 47 -3.26 18.46 -11.51
C ASN A 47 -4.74 18.21 -11.14
N HIS A 48 -5.14 16.94 -11.18
CA HIS A 48 -6.53 16.50 -10.97
C HIS A 48 -6.63 15.32 -9.99
N PRO A 49 -6.25 15.51 -8.72
CA PRO A 49 -6.06 14.46 -7.73
C PRO A 49 -7.34 13.68 -7.40
N PHE A 50 -8.49 14.35 -7.29
CA PHE A 50 -9.74 13.68 -6.95
C PHE A 50 -10.30 12.93 -8.15
N LEU A 51 -10.09 13.44 -9.38
CA LEU A 51 -10.42 12.69 -10.58
C LEU A 51 -9.54 11.44 -10.72
N GLN A 52 -8.24 11.56 -10.44
CA GLN A 52 -7.34 10.40 -10.42
C GLN A 52 -7.73 9.37 -9.35
N ALA A 53 -8.19 9.83 -8.18
CA ALA A 53 -8.75 8.94 -7.15
C ALA A 53 -10.04 8.25 -7.61
N VAL A 54 -10.92 8.91 -8.39
CA VAL A 54 -12.04 8.23 -9.06
C VAL A 54 -11.54 7.18 -10.06
N GLY A 55 -10.46 7.46 -10.78
CA GLY A 55 -9.76 6.47 -11.62
C GLY A 55 -9.24 5.27 -10.82
N MET A 56 -8.74 5.48 -9.61
CA MET A 56 -8.32 4.40 -8.71
C MET A 56 -9.49 3.49 -8.34
N PHE A 57 -10.61 4.06 -7.90
CA PHE A 57 -11.81 3.28 -7.60
C PHE A 57 -12.40 2.59 -8.82
N MET A 58 -12.27 3.18 -10.01
CA MET A 58 -12.62 2.49 -11.27
C MET A 58 -11.76 1.23 -11.48
N GLY A 59 -10.46 1.29 -11.22
CA GLY A 59 -9.56 0.12 -11.27
C GLY A 59 -9.98 -0.99 -10.32
N GLU A 60 -10.38 -0.63 -9.10
CA GLU A 60 -10.91 -1.59 -8.12
C GLU A 60 -12.26 -2.18 -8.55
N LEU A 61 -13.15 -1.35 -9.09
CA LEU A 61 -14.44 -1.78 -9.63
C LEU A 61 -14.28 -2.80 -10.77
N LEU A 62 -13.23 -2.70 -11.59
CA LEU A 62 -12.91 -3.71 -12.63
C LEU A 62 -12.74 -5.11 -12.04
N CYS A 63 -12.28 -5.25 -10.78
CA CYS A 63 -12.22 -6.55 -10.11
C CYS A 63 -13.60 -7.18 -9.95
N LEU A 64 -14.65 -6.38 -9.71
CA LEU A 64 -16.03 -6.89 -9.61
C LEU A 64 -16.50 -7.46 -10.96
N PHE A 65 -16.17 -6.80 -12.07
CA PHE A 65 -16.48 -7.30 -13.41
C PHE A 65 -15.77 -8.63 -13.70
N VAL A 66 -14.47 -8.73 -13.41
CA VAL A 66 -13.72 -9.98 -13.58
C VAL A 66 -14.28 -11.09 -12.68
N PHE A 67 -14.68 -10.76 -11.44
CA PHE A 67 -15.34 -11.70 -10.55
C PHE A 67 -16.68 -12.21 -11.10
N GLY A 68 -17.49 -11.31 -11.68
CA GLY A 68 -18.74 -11.65 -12.35
C GLY A 68 -18.55 -12.58 -13.54
N ILE A 69 -17.56 -12.30 -14.40
CA ILE A 69 -17.19 -13.15 -15.54
C ILE A 69 -16.77 -14.54 -15.04
N ARG A 70 -15.87 -14.61 -14.05
CA ARG A 70 -15.41 -15.88 -13.46
C ARG A 70 -16.57 -16.68 -12.88
N LYS A 71 -17.51 -16.02 -12.19
CA LYS A 71 -18.70 -16.66 -11.63
C LYS A 71 -19.65 -17.16 -12.72
N CYS A 72 -19.83 -16.42 -13.81
CA CYS A 72 -20.64 -16.83 -14.95
C CYS A 72 -20.04 -18.06 -15.66
N MET A 73 -18.72 -18.01 -15.93
CA MET A 73 -17.99 -19.13 -16.53
C MET A 73 -18.03 -20.38 -15.63
N ARG A 74 -17.84 -20.20 -14.32
CA ARG A 74 -17.89 -21.32 -13.36
C ARG A 74 -19.31 -21.87 -13.21
N ARG A 75 -20.34 -21.02 -13.22
CA ARG A 75 -21.75 -21.48 -13.20
C ARG A 75 -22.07 -22.33 -14.42
N ASN A 76 -21.58 -22.00 -15.61
CA ASN A 76 -21.72 -22.85 -16.79
C ASN A 76 -21.00 -24.21 -16.64
N HIS A 77 -19.97 -24.29 -15.80
CA HIS A 77 -19.19 -25.52 -15.55
C HIS A 77 -19.67 -26.34 -14.32
N GLU A 78 -20.20 -25.70 -13.28
CA GLU A 78 -20.79 -26.32 -12.07
C GLU A 78 -22.20 -26.86 -12.36
N VAL A 79 -22.96 -26.25 -13.28
CA VAL A 79 -24.20 -26.87 -13.82
C VAL A 79 -23.90 -28.19 -14.54
N ALA A 80 -22.66 -28.40 -14.99
CA ALA A 80 -22.20 -29.65 -15.59
C ALA A 80 -21.60 -30.66 -14.58
N ASN A 81 -21.21 -30.22 -13.37
CA ASN A 81 -20.63 -31.06 -12.31
C ASN A 81 -21.16 -30.57 -10.95
N ALA A 82 -22.37 -31.02 -10.60
CA ALA A 82 -23.07 -30.61 -9.39
C ALA A 82 -22.66 -31.47 -8.19
N ASP A 83 -21.47 -31.22 -7.63
CA ASP A 83 -21.06 -31.70 -6.30
C ASP A 83 -19.87 -30.87 -5.80
N ASP A 84 -20.10 -29.64 -5.31
CA ASP A 84 -19.09 -28.94 -4.50
C ASP A 84 -19.71 -27.97 -3.49
N ALA A 85 -19.61 -28.36 -2.22
CA ALA A 85 -20.24 -27.74 -1.07
C ALA A 85 -19.38 -26.62 -0.45
N HIS A 86 -19.05 -25.58 -1.21
CA HIS A 86 -18.49 -24.33 -0.64
C HIS A 86 -19.15 -23.09 -1.27
N ALA A 87 -20.44 -22.92 -1.01
CA ALA A 87 -21.14 -21.68 -1.33
C ALA A 87 -20.57 -20.52 -0.48
N PRO A 88 -20.21 -19.36 -1.09
CA PRO A 88 -19.84 -18.19 -0.33
C PRO A 88 -21.01 -17.78 0.58
N ARG A 89 -20.72 -17.47 1.85
CA ARG A 89 -21.74 -16.98 2.79
C ARG A 89 -22.35 -15.68 2.24
N ASN A 90 -23.67 -15.54 2.35
CA ASN A 90 -24.33 -14.28 2.02
C ASN A 90 -23.81 -13.18 2.94
N TYR A 91 -23.18 -12.16 2.36
CA TYR A 91 -22.74 -10.95 3.04
C TYR A 91 -23.42 -9.75 2.38
N ASN A 92 -23.71 -8.72 3.19
CA ASN A 92 -24.29 -7.48 2.66
C ASN A 92 -23.16 -6.64 2.02
N PRO A 93 -23.24 -6.25 0.74
CA PRO A 93 -22.24 -5.40 0.10
C PRO A 93 -21.93 -4.09 0.82
N LEU A 94 -22.87 -3.58 1.62
CA LEU A 94 -22.71 -2.36 2.42
C LEU A 94 -21.61 -2.45 3.49
N ILE A 95 -21.14 -3.65 3.84
CA ILE A 95 -20.05 -3.84 4.81
C ILE A 95 -18.73 -3.23 4.29
N PHE A 96 -18.55 -3.10 2.97
CA PHE A 96 -17.35 -2.52 2.38
C PHE A 96 -17.39 -0.99 2.26
N LEU A 97 -18.54 -0.36 2.53
CA LEU A 97 -18.69 1.09 2.45
C LEU A 97 -17.83 1.84 3.47
N PRO A 98 -17.76 1.46 4.77
CA PRO A 98 -16.86 2.13 5.72
C PRO A 98 -15.39 2.06 5.30
N ALA A 99 -14.94 0.92 4.73
CA ALA A 99 -13.57 0.78 4.22
C ALA A 99 -13.31 1.78 3.08
N ALA A 100 -14.21 1.86 2.10
CA ALA A 100 -14.11 2.81 0.99
C ALA A 100 -14.10 4.28 1.44
N ILE A 101 -14.88 4.63 2.47
CA ILE A 101 -14.87 5.98 3.06
C ILE A 101 -13.53 6.25 3.74
N CYS A 102 -12.99 5.29 4.50
CA CYS A 102 -11.67 5.42 5.12
C CYS A 102 -10.56 5.58 4.07
N ASP A 103 -10.59 4.79 2.98
CA ASP A 103 -9.62 4.89 1.90
C ASP A 103 -9.66 6.27 1.22
N MET A 104 -10.86 6.73 0.88
CA MET A 104 -11.07 8.06 0.28
C MET A 104 -10.59 9.18 1.21
N LEU A 105 -10.95 9.14 2.50
CA LEU A 105 -10.56 10.15 3.48
C LEU A 105 -9.04 10.12 3.72
N GLY A 106 -8.46 8.94 3.89
CA GLY A 106 -7.02 8.74 4.06
C GLY A 106 -6.24 9.30 2.89
N THR A 107 -6.64 8.96 1.66
CA THR A 107 -6.01 9.44 0.42
C THR A 107 -6.15 10.96 0.26
N SER A 108 -7.32 11.52 0.58
CA SER A 108 -7.57 12.97 0.49
C SER A 108 -6.71 13.77 1.48
N ILE A 109 -6.65 13.34 2.76
CA ILE A 109 -5.82 14.00 3.78
C ILE A 109 -4.34 13.88 3.41
N MET A 110 -3.94 12.71 2.90
CA MET A 110 -2.58 12.46 2.45
C MET A 110 -2.20 13.37 1.27
N TYR A 111 -3.11 13.60 0.31
CA TYR A 111 -2.90 14.55 -0.79
C TYR A 111 -2.72 15.99 -0.29
N ILE A 112 -3.56 16.45 0.64
CA ILE A 112 -3.42 17.77 1.28
C ILE A 112 -2.07 17.87 1.99
N GLY A 113 -1.66 16.81 2.71
CA GLY A 113 -0.37 16.73 3.38
C GLY A 113 0.81 16.85 2.41
N LEU A 114 0.74 16.17 1.25
CA LEU A 114 1.78 16.23 0.21
C LEU A 114 1.99 17.64 -0.35
N ASN A 115 0.95 18.47 -0.41
CA ASN A 115 1.05 19.87 -0.84
C ASN A 115 1.71 20.79 0.21
N LEU A 116 1.80 20.34 1.46
CA LEU A 116 2.35 21.10 2.58
C LEU A 116 3.75 20.63 3.02
N THR A 117 4.11 19.37 2.74
CA THR A 117 5.42 18.78 3.08
C THR A 117 6.21 18.34 1.85
N TYR A 118 7.42 17.83 2.07
CA TYR A 118 8.26 17.29 1.01
C TYR A 118 7.83 15.87 0.58
N ALA A 119 7.93 15.57 -0.71
CA ALA A 119 7.58 14.27 -1.25
C ALA A 119 8.37 13.09 -0.63
N SER A 120 9.62 13.32 -0.19
CA SER A 120 10.41 12.30 0.51
C SER A 120 9.91 12.07 1.93
N SER A 121 9.63 13.12 2.70
CA SER A 121 9.02 13.03 4.03
C SER A 121 7.68 12.31 3.99
N PHE A 122 6.85 12.62 3.00
CA PHE A 122 5.60 11.92 2.72
C PHE A 122 5.75 10.41 2.53
N GLN A 123 6.71 9.98 1.71
CA GLN A 123 6.97 8.56 1.46
C GLN A 123 7.43 7.83 2.73
N MET A 124 8.19 8.52 3.58
CA MET A 124 8.75 7.97 4.81
C MET A 124 7.71 7.90 5.94
N LEU A 125 6.91 8.97 6.10
CA LEU A 125 5.82 9.03 7.08
C LEU A 125 4.73 8.00 6.81
N ARG A 126 4.56 7.57 5.54
CA ARG A 126 3.70 6.43 5.19
C ARG A 126 4.10 5.14 5.92
N GLY A 127 5.39 4.96 6.26
CA GLY A 127 5.85 3.82 7.05
C GLY A 127 5.23 3.73 8.46
N ALA A 128 4.67 4.84 8.98
CA ALA A 128 3.99 4.87 10.28
C ALA A 128 2.74 3.97 10.33
N VAL A 129 2.13 3.68 9.18
CA VAL A 129 0.94 2.83 9.08
C VAL A 129 1.17 1.44 9.70
N ILE A 130 2.40 0.91 9.67
CA ILE A 130 2.74 -0.40 10.24
C ILE A 130 2.52 -0.41 11.76
N ILE A 131 2.91 0.67 12.45
CA ILE A 131 2.78 0.78 13.91
C ILE A 131 1.31 0.75 14.30
N PHE A 132 0.51 1.62 13.68
CA PHE A 132 -0.93 1.70 13.96
C PHE A 132 -1.67 0.42 13.58
N THR A 133 -1.34 -0.18 12.44
CA THR A 133 -1.95 -1.44 11.97
C THR A 133 -1.63 -2.57 12.94
N ALA A 134 -0.39 -2.69 13.42
CA ALA A 134 0.00 -3.72 14.39
C ALA A 134 -0.75 -3.56 15.72
N LEU A 135 -0.81 -2.34 16.28
CA LEU A 135 -1.53 -2.07 17.53
C LEU A 135 -3.04 -2.33 17.41
N LEU A 136 -3.66 -1.85 16.33
CA LEU A 136 -5.09 -2.07 16.06
C LEU A 136 -5.39 -3.55 15.81
N SER A 137 -4.47 -4.29 15.19
CA SER A 137 -4.61 -5.74 14.99
C SER A 137 -4.61 -6.52 16.32
N VAL A 138 -3.84 -6.09 17.32
CA VAL A 138 -3.93 -6.67 18.68
C VAL A 138 -5.30 -6.38 19.29
N ALA A 139 -5.75 -5.13 19.23
CA ALA A 139 -6.98 -4.68 19.85
C ALA A 139 -8.24 -5.32 19.24
N PHE A 140 -8.32 -5.40 17.89
CA PHE A 140 -9.53 -5.81 17.19
C PHE A 140 -9.53 -7.27 16.69
N LEU A 141 -8.36 -7.85 16.42
CA LEU A 141 -8.22 -9.22 15.90
C LEU A 141 -7.64 -10.19 16.93
N GLY A 142 -7.19 -9.69 18.10
CA GLY A 142 -6.64 -10.53 19.17
C GLY A 142 -5.29 -11.18 18.83
N ARG A 143 -4.53 -10.61 17.88
CA ARG A 143 -3.19 -11.10 17.54
C ARG A 143 -2.21 -10.85 18.69
N VAL A 144 -1.22 -11.73 18.85
CA VAL A 144 -0.14 -11.57 19.83
C VAL A 144 1.12 -11.07 19.13
N ILE A 145 1.64 -9.91 19.54
CA ILE A 145 2.88 -9.35 19.00
C ILE A 145 4.07 -10.03 19.67
N GLN A 146 4.92 -10.68 18.87
CA GLN A 146 6.13 -11.34 19.36
C GLN A 146 7.21 -10.30 19.73
N ARG A 147 8.18 -10.68 20.57
CA ARG A 147 9.18 -9.73 21.11
C ARG A 147 10.02 -9.05 20.02
N HIS A 148 10.35 -9.74 18.93
CA HIS A 148 11.10 -9.16 17.81
C HIS A 148 10.27 -8.10 17.04
N MET A 149 8.95 -8.29 16.94
CA MET A 149 8.04 -7.33 16.29
C MET A 149 8.02 -6.00 17.06
N TRP A 150 8.09 -6.04 18.40
CA TRP A 150 8.23 -4.83 19.21
C TRP A 150 9.51 -4.04 18.91
N VAL A 151 10.64 -4.74 18.76
CA VAL A 151 11.92 -4.10 18.39
C VAL A 151 11.81 -3.47 17.01
N GLY A 152 11.19 -4.16 16.05
CA GLY A 152 10.92 -3.61 14.71
C GLY A 152 10.07 -2.34 14.76
N MET A 153 8.96 -2.35 15.49
CA MET A 153 8.08 -1.18 15.65
C MET A 153 8.79 0.01 16.32
N LEU A 154 9.58 -0.24 17.37
CA LEU A 154 10.36 0.83 18.02
C LEU A 154 11.40 1.43 17.08
N THR A 155 12.04 0.60 16.26
CA THR A 155 13.02 1.06 15.26
C THR A 155 12.35 1.92 14.18
N VAL A 156 11.17 1.52 13.70
CA VAL A 156 10.35 2.32 12.76
C VAL A 156 9.96 3.65 13.40
N LEU A 157 9.54 3.65 14.67
CA LEU A 157 9.20 4.88 15.41
C LEU A 157 10.39 5.85 15.50
N THR A 158 11.59 5.34 15.81
CA THR A 158 12.81 6.15 15.81
C THR A 158 13.10 6.73 14.42
N GLY A 159 12.94 5.94 13.35
CA GLY A 159 13.09 6.42 11.98
C GLY A 159 12.15 7.57 11.64
N LEU A 160 10.87 7.46 12.02
CA LEU A 160 9.86 8.52 11.80
C LEU A 160 10.18 9.80 12.58
N LEU A 161 10.62 9.68 13.83
CA LEU A 161 11.03 10.84 14.64
C LEU A 161 12.22 11.57 14.02
N LEU A 162 13.22 10.83 13.51
CA LEU A 162 14.37 11.44 12.83
C LEU A 162 13.97 12.18 11.55
N VAL A 163 13.02 11.64 10.78
CA VAL A 163 12.50 12.30 9.57
C VAL A 163 11.79 13.60 9.93
N GLY A 164 10.85 13.57 10.88
CA GLY A 164 10.13 14.78 11.29
C GLY A 164 11.06 15.85 11.89
N LEU A 165 12.09 15.45 12.64
CA LEU A 165 13.10 16.39 13.14
C LEU A 165 13.96 16.97 12.01
N SER A 166 14.25 16.19 10.97
CA SER A 166 15.02 16.67 9.81
C SER A 166 14.30 17.80 9.09
N ASP A 167 12.99 17.68 8.88
CA ASP A 167 12.19 18.69 8.18
C ASP A 167 12.14 20.03 8.92
N ILE A 168 12.22 19.99 10.26
CA ILE A 168 12.30 21.19 11.11
C ILE A 168 13.71 21.82 11.05
N LEU A 169 14.76 21.02 11.27
CA LEU A 169 16.15 21.52 11.40
C LEU A 169 16.70 22.10 10.09
N PHE A 170 16.35 21.53 8.93
CA PHE A 170 16.90 21.97 7.65
C PHE A 170 16.41 23.35 7.21
N LYS A 171 15.30 23.85 7.76
CA LYS A 171 14.79 25.18 7.42
C LYS A 171 15.36 26.29 8.31
N ASP A 172 15.72 25.97 9.55
CA ASP A 172 16.37 26.92 10.48
C ASP A 172 17.78 27.32 10.02
N SER A 173 18.45 26.48 9.23
CA SER A 173 19.81 26.75 8.74
C SER A 173 19.88 27.66 7.50
N GLY A 174 18.74 28.12 6.97
CA GLY A 174 18.67 28.68 5.61
C GLY A 174 18.03 30.06 5.41
N SER A 175 17.41 30.71 6.40
CA SER A 175 16.87 32.07 6.20
C SER A 175 16.39 32.77 7.48
N SER A 176 17.05 33.87 7.81
CA SER A 176 16.69 34.81 8.89
C SER A 176 15.47 35.69 8.54
N ASN A 177 14.46 35.15 7.84
CA ASN A 177 13.22 35.88 7.55
C ASN A 177 12.03 34.94 7.24
N SER A 178 10.89 35.22 7.90
CA SER A 178 9.52 34.74 7.68
C SER A 178 9.02 33.48 8.43
N ASN A 179 8.24 33.75 9.48
CA ASN A 179 7.43 32.87 10.33
C ASN A 179 6.27 32.11 9.62
N THR A 180 6.26 31.98 8.29
CA THR A 180 5.03 31.60 7.56
C THR A 180 5.03 30.23 6.88
N ASN A 181 6.14 29.48 6.85
CA ASN A 181 6.17 28.18 6.16
C ASN A 181 6.59 26.97 7.02
N THR A 182 7.15 27.15 8.22
CA THR A 182 7.51 26.00 9.11
C THR A 182 6.25 25.33 9.68
N ASN A 183 5.27 26.14 10.09
CA ASN A 183 3.98 25.65 10.56
C ASN A 183 3.24 24.86 9.47
N GLY A 184 3.44 25.21 8.19
CA GLY A 184 2.87 24.48 7.05
C GLY A 184 3.45 23.08 6.91
N VAL A 185 4.78 22.93 6.95
CA VAL A 185 5.45 21.63 6.86
C VAL A 185 5.07 20.73 8.04
N ILE A 186 5.13 21.26 9.27
CA ILE A 186 4.73 20.51 10.48
C ILE A 186 3.26 20.09 10.39
N ALA A 187 2.36 20.98 9.95
CA ALA A 187 0.97 20.63 9.72
C ALA A 187 0.82 19.53 8.65
N GLY A 188 1.59 19.59 7.57
CA GLY A 188 1.63 18.55 6.53
C GLY A 188 2.04 17.19 7.08
N ASP A 189 3.11 17.14 7.87
CA ASP A 189 3.60 15.90 8.48
C ASP A 189 2.58 15.30 9.47
N LEU A 190 1.97 16.15 10.31
CA LEU A 190 0.91 15.73 11.24
C LEU A 190 -0.33 15.22 10.50
N LEU A 191 -0.74 15.87 9.40
CA LEU A 191 -1.84 15.41 8.55
C LEU A 191 -1.55 14.05 7.93
N ILE A 192 -0.31 13.79 7.49
CA ILE A 192 0.07 12.48 6.93
C ILE A 192 0.04 11.40 8.01
N ILE A 193 0.51 11.69 9.22
CA ILE A 193 0.42 10.75 10.35
C ILE A 193 -1.05 10.46 10.69
N LEU A 194 -1.91 11.48 10.71
CA LEU A 194 -3.35 11.29 10.91
C LEU A 194 -3.96 10.42 9.79
N ALA A 195 -3.58 10.65 8.54
CA ALA A 195 -4.00 9.81 7.42
C ALA A 195 -3.56 8.35 7.60
N GLN A 196 -2.36 8.09 8.12
CA GLN A 196 -1.89 6.72 8.38
C GLN A 196 -2.73 6.00 9.43
N ILE A 197 -3.29 6.70 10.41
CA ILE A 197 -4.23 6.10 11.38
C ILE A 197 -5.51 5.65 10.66
N ILE A 198 -6.06 6.48 9.76
CA ILE A 198 -7.26 6.15 9.00
C ILE A 198 -7.02 4.94 8.09
N VAL A 199 -5.89 4.93 7.37
CA VAL A 199 -5.48 3.79 6.54
C VAL A 199 -5.28 2.53 7.39
N ALA A 200 -4.67 2.64 8.58
CA ALA A 200 -4.52 1.49 9.47
C ALA A 200 -5.88 0.94 9.95
N VAL A 201 -6.85 1.81 10.25
CA VAL A 201 -8.22 1.40 10.59
C VAL A 201 -8.87 0.65 9.43
N GLN A 202 -8.77 1.18 8.20
CA GLN A 202 -9.26 0.51 6.99
C GLN A 202 -8.66 -0.90 6.86
N MET A 203 -7.34 -1.04 6.96
CA MET A 203 -6.65 -2.31 6.76
C MET A 203 -7.06 -3.37 7.79
N VAL A 204 -7.19 -2.99 9.05
CA VAL A 204 -7.62 -3.90 10.14
C VAL A 204 -9.11 -4.23 10.01
N TYR A 205 -9.94 -3.28 9.59
CA TYR A 205 -11.34 -3.49 9.30
C TYR A 205 -11.51 -4.51 8.16
N GLU A 206 -10.85 -4.30 7.03
CA GLU A 206 -10.84 -5.22 5.89
C GLU A 206 -10.43 -6.62 6.29
N GLU A 207 -9.31 -6.77 7.02
CA GLU A 207 -8.84 -8.08 7.46
C GLU A 207 -9.92 -8.78 8.28
N ARG A 208 -10.51 -8.09 9.26
CA ARG A 208 -11.54 -8.67 10.13
C ARG A 208 -12.76 -9.15 9.35
N PHE A 209 -13.24 -8.37 8.38
CA PHE A 209 -14.47 -8.68 7.66
C PHE A 209 -14.25 -9.69 6.53
N VAL A 210 -13.19 -9.56 5.75
CA VAL A 210 -12.88 -10.48 4.66
C VAL A 210 -12.59 -11.88 5.21
N THR A 211 -11.85 -12.00 6.31
CA THR A 211 -11.58 -13.30 6.95
C THR A 211 -12.83 -13.88 7.61
N ARG A 212 -13.63 -13.09 8.32
CA ARG A 212 -14.85 -13.56 9.02
C ARG A 212 -15.92 -14.07 8.05
N TYR A 213 -16.13 -13.38 6.93
CA TYR A 213 -17.13 -13.75 5.93
C TYR A 213 -16.56 -14.62 4.80
N ASN A 214 -15.26 -14.92 4.82
CA ASN A 214 -14.53 -15.65 3.77
C ASN A 214 -14.85 -15.10 2.37
N VAL A 215 -14.80 -13.78 2.23
CA VAL A 215 -15.13 -13.09 0.99
C VAL A 215 -13.97 -13.28 0.01
N HIS A 216 -14.31 -13.60 -1.24
CA HIS A 216 -13.29 -13.73 -2.27
C HIS A 216 -12.59 -12.37 -2.49
N PRO A 217 -11.23 -12.30 -2.52
CA PRO A 217 -10.50 -11.03 -2.62
C PRO A 217 -10.97 -10.12 -3.77
N LEU A 218 -11.21 -10.72 -4.93
CA LEU A 218 -11.68 -10.00 -6.12
C LEU A 218 -13.07 -9.34 -5.94
N ALA A 219 -13.95 -9.95 -5.13
CA ALA A 219 -15.25 -9.38 -4.81
C ALA A 219 -15.14 -8.30 -3.72
N ALA A 220 -14.27 -8.49 -2.73
CA ALA A 220 -14.03 -7.50 -1.68
C ALA A 220 -13.53 -6.17 -2.27
N VAL A 221 -12.46 -6.23 -3.07
CA VAL A 221 -11.92 -5.06 -3.79
C VAL A 221 -12.97 -4.44 -4.71
N GLY A 222 -13.73 -5.28 -5.42
CA GLY A 222 -14.76 -4.81 -6.33
C GLY A 222 -15.89 -4.02 -5.66
N TRP A 223 -16.33 -4.45 -4.47
CA TRP A 223 -17.35 -3.74 -3.70
C TRP A 223 -16.83 -2.45 -3.09
N GLU A 224 -15.59 -2.44 -2.59
CA GLU A 224 -14.93 -1.23 -2.13
C GLU A 224 -14.80 -0.19 -3.26
N GLY A 225 -14.30 -0.61 -4.42
CA GLY A 225 -14.21 0.22 -5.62
C GLY A 225 -15.56 0.75 -6.08
N LEU A 226 -16.63 -0.04 -6.02
CA LEU A 226 -17.97 0.44 -6.36
C LEU A 226 -18.43 1.57 -5.43
N TRP A 227 -18.33 1.37 -4.11
CA TRP A 227 -18.76 2.38 -3.15
C TRP A 227 -17.89 3.63 -3.21
N GLY A 228 -16.56 3.48 -3.34
CA GLY A 228 -15.63 4.58 -3.51
C GLY A 228 -15.90 5.38 -4.79
N PHE A 229 -16.12 4.70 -5.92
CA PHE A 229 -16.45 5.33 -7.19
C PHE A 229 -17.76 6.13 -7.11
N LEU A 230 -18.81 5.56 -6.49
CA LEU A 230 -20.09 6.24 -6.32
C LEU A 230 -19.97 7.44 -5.38
N CYS A 231 -19.37 7.27 -4.20
CA CYS A 231 -19.23 8.34 -3.21
C CYS A 231 -18.36 9.49 -3.73
N LEU A 232 -17.15 9.19 -4.22
CA LEU A 232 -16.24 10.22 -4.71
C LEU A 232 -16.73 10.83 -6.02
N GLY A 233 -17.30 10.03 -6.92
CA GLY A 233 -17.91 10.51 -8.16
C GLY A 233 -19.05 11.51 -7.92
N LEU A 234 -19.89 11.28 -6.90
CA LEU A 234 -20.90 12.24 -6.49
C LEU A 234 -20.28 13.49 -5.83
N LEU A 235 -19.19 13.35 -5.09
CA LEU A 235 -18.45 14.48 -4.48
C LEU A 235 -17.72 15.36 -5.50
N LEU A 236 -17.38 14.84 -6.70
CA LEU A 236 -16.80 15.67 -7.76
C LEU A 236 -17.73 16.82 -8.20
N ILE A 237 -19.04 16.65 -8.09
CA ILE A 237 -20.03 17.68 -8.44
C ILE A 237 -19.88 18.92 -7.54
N PRO A 238 -19.98 18.82 -6.18
CA PRO A 238 -19.73 19.97 -5.32
C PRO A 238 -18.28 20.47 -5.38
N PHE A 239 -17.28 19.59 -5.60
CA PHE A 239 -15.87 20.00 -5.70
C PHE A 239 -15.61 20.97 -6.86
N TYR A 240 -16.37 20.86 -7.95
CA TYR A 240 -16.32 21.83 -9.04
C TYR A 240 -16.73 23.25 -8.63
N TYR A 241 -17.66 23.39 -7.67
CA TYR A 241 -18.15 24.70 -7.23
C TYR A 241 -17.31 25.31 -6.10
N ILE A 242 -16.54 24.50 -5.37
CA ILE A 242 -15.68 24.98 -4.28
C ILE A 242 -14.43 25.62 -4.87
N LYS A 243 -14.19 26.89 -4.54
CA LYS A 243 -12.97 27.61 -4.90
C LYS A 243 -11.98 27.57 -3.74
N VAL A 244 -10.76 27.12 -3.99
CA VAL A 244 -9.73 26.87 -2.98
C VAL A 244 -8.52 27.80 -3.09
N GLY A 245 -8.60 28.83 -3.94
CA GLY A 245 -7.51 29.79 -4.12
C GLY A 245 -6.19 29.10 -4.45
N ASN A 246 -5.14 29.39 -3.67
CA ASN A 246 -3.77 28.90 -3.90
C ASN A 246 -3.58 27.39 -3.73
N PHE A 247 -4.56 26.66 -3.17
CA PHE A 247 -4.49 25.20 -3.02
C PHE A 247 -4.78 24.44 -4.32
N SER A 248 -5.29 25.12 -5.36
CA SER A 248 -5.51 24.53 -6.68
C SER A 248 -4.77 25.33 -7.74
N GLN A 249 -3.95 24.62 -8.52
CA GLN A 249 -3.29 25.16 -9.71
C GLN A 249 -4.19 25.11 -10.95
N THR A 250 -5.42 24.61 -10.80
CA THR A 250 -6.36 24.43 -11.90
C THR A 250 -7.00 25.75 -12.34
N ALA A 251 -7.31 25.87 -13.63
CA ALA A 251 -8.11 26.95 -14.21
C ALA A 251 -9.36 27.28 -13.34
N GLY A 252 -9.41 28.52 -12.82
CA GLY A 252 -10.49 29.02 -11.97
C GLY A 252 -10.35 28.76 -10.46
N HIS A 253 -9.21 28.25 -10.00
CA HIS A 253 -8.92 27.95 -8.58
C HIS A 253 -9.98 27.07 -7.90
N ARG A 254 -10.59 26.16 -8.66
CA ARG A 254 -11.58 25.20 -8.16
C ARG A 254 -10.90 24.00 -7.51
N LEU A 255 -11.56 23.34 -6.57
CA LEU A 255 -10.99 22.17 -5.89
C LEU A 255 -10.70 21.04 -6.87
N GLU A 256 -11.61 20.83 -7.83
CA GLU A 256 -11.41 19.87 -8.91
C GLU A 256 -12.17 20.36 -10.15
N ASN A 257 -11.53 20.39 -11.32
CA ASN A 257 -12.17 20.82 -12.56
C ASN A 257 -12.19 19.66 -13.57
N VAL A 258 -13.20 18.80 -13.41
CA VAL A 258 -13.35 17.59 -14.24
C VAL A 258 -13.46 17.90 -15.74
N PRO A 259 -14.23 18.91 -16.21
CA PRO A 259 -14.24 19.27 -17.63
C PRO A 259 -12.85 19.63 -18.18
N ASP A 260 -12.05 20.34 -17.38
CA ASP A 260 -10.70 20.74 -17.76
C ASP A 260 -9.78 19.54 -17.90
N ALA A 261 -9.87 18.60 -16.96
CA ALA A 261 -9.12 17.35 -17.00
C ALA A 261 -9.41 16.55 -18.27
N PHE A 262 -10.69 16.46 -18.69
CA PHE A 262 -11.05 15.75 -19.92
C PHE A 262 -10.50 16.42 -21.18
N GLU A 263 -10.45 17.76 -21.22
CA GLU A 263 -9.84 18.49 -22.32
C GLU A 263 -8.32 18.28 -22.35
N GLN A 264 -7.66 18.34 -21.19
CA GLN A 264 -6.22 18.04 -21.07
C GLN A 264 -5.90 16.60 -21.52
N MET A 265 -6.72 15.62 -21.14
CA MET A 265 -6.58 14.24 -21.59
C MET A 265 -6.73 14.10 -23.11
N LYS A 266 -7.68 14.80 -23.72
CA LYS A 266 -7.88 14.79 -25.18
C LYS A 266 -6.69 15.39 -25.92
N ASN A 267 -6.10 16.45 -25.37
CA ASN A 267 -4.99 17.18 -25.98
C ASN A 267 -3.64 16.47 -25.81
N ASN A 268 -3.48 15.58 -24.82
CA ASN A 268 -2.24 14.84 -24.60
C ASN A 268 -2.48 13.33 -24.38
N ARG A 269 -2.15 12.53 -25.41
CA ARG A 269 -2.28 11.06 -25.36
C ARG A 269 -1.41 10.39 -24.31
N HIS A 270 -0.32 11.03 -23.87
CA HIS A 270 0.53 10.49 -22.81
C HIS A 270 -0.21 10.45 -21.46
N ILE A 271 -1.07 11.44 -21.18
CA ILE A 271 -1.90 11.47 -19.96
C ILE A 271 -2.87 10.29 -19.96
N ILE A 272 -3.55 10.04 -21.10
CA ILE A 272 -4.47 8.90 -21.23
C ILE A 272 -3.74 7.58 -20.98
N LEU A 273 -2.56 7.39 -21.60
CA LEU A 273 -1.77 6.17 -21.41
C LEU A 273 -1.36 5.98 -19.94
N ALA A 274 -0.93 7.06 -19.27
CA ALA A 274 -0.59 7.03 -17.86
C ALA A 274 -1.80 6.69 -16.97
N ILE A 275 -2.97 7.27 -17.24
CA ILE A 275 -4.22 6.98 -16.49
C ILE A 275 -4.67 5.53 -16.72
N VAL A 276 -4.65 5.02 -17.95
CA VAL A 276 -5.02 3.63 -18.24
C VAL A 276 -4.06 2.65 -17.57
N GLY A 277 -2.75 2.92 -17.65
CA GLY A 277 -1.73 2.14 -16.95
C GLY A 277 -1.97 2.14 -15.43
N ASN A 278 -2.35 3.30 -14.88
CA ASN A 278 -2.70 3.44 -13.48
C ASN A 278 -3.92 2.56 -13.10
N ILE A 279 -5.05 2.70 -13.80
CA ILE A 279 -6.29 1.94 -13.57
C ILE A 279 -6.03 0.42 -13.57
N ILE A 280 -5.31 -0.09 -14.57
CA ILE A 280 -5.00 -1.52 -14.67
C ILE A 280 -4.10 -1.96 -13.52
N SER A 281 -3.05 -1.20 -13.22
CA SER A 281 -2.11 -1.53 -12.16
C SER A 281 -2.77 -1.57 -10.77
N ILE A 282 -3.74 -0.69 -10.53
CA ILE A 282 -4.53 -0.60 -9.29
C ILE A 282 -5.39 -1.85 -9.09
N ALA A 283 -6.02 -2.35 -10.15
CA ALA A 283 -6.80 -3.59 -10.08
C ALA A 283 -5.95 -4.76 -9.56
N PHE A 284 -4.76 -4.96 -10.15
CA PHE A 284 -3.83 -6.01 -9.71
C PHE A 284 -3.25 -5.74 -8.32
N PHE A 285 -2.90 -4.48 -8.02
CA PHE A 285 -2.35 -4.08 -6.73
C PHE A 285 -3.32 -4.39 -5.58
N ASN A 286 -4.57 -3.95 -5.68
CA ASN A 286 -5.56 -4.17 -4.63
C ASN A 286 -6.00 -5.64 -4.54
N PHE A 287 -6.13 -6.35 -5.67
CA PHE A 287 -6.38 -7.79 -5.65
C PHE A 287 -5.27 -8.55 -4.90
N ALA A 288 -4.01 -8.28 -5.23
CA ALA A 288 -2.87 -8.91 -4.57
C ALA A 288 -2.79 -8.49 -3.09
N GLY A 289 -3.06 -7.22 -2.78
CA GLY A 289 -3.09 -6.68 -1.42
C GLY A 289 -4.08 -7.39 -0.52
N ILE A 290 -5.36 -7.48 -0.92
CA ILE A 290 -6.38 -8.21 -0.14
C ILE A 290 -6.04 -9.70 -0.06
N SER A 291 -5.50 -10.30 -1.13
CA SER A 291 -5.09 -11.71 -1.11
C SER A 291 -3.97 -11.96 -0.09
N VAL A 292 -2.98 -11.06 0.01
CA VAL A 292 -1.94 -11.11 1.06
C VAL A 292 -2.54 -10.94 2.44
N THR A 293 -3.51 -10.04 2.62
CA THR A 293 -4.19 -9.85 3.91
C THR A 293 -4.91 -11.11 4.38
N VAL A 294 -5.60 -11.81 3.46
CA VAL A 294 -6.34 -13.04 3.77
C VAL A 294 -5.40 -14.21 4.05
N GLU A 295 -4.33 -14.35 3.27
CA GLU A 295 -3.41 -15.48 3.39
C GLU A 295 -2.37 -15.32 4.51
N LEU A 296 -1.99 -14.08 4.84
CA LEU A 296 -0.96 -13.76 5.82
C LEU A 296 -1.50 -12.81 6.91
N SER A 297 -1.56 -11.51 6.61
CA SER A 297 -2.09 -10.46 7.50
C SER A 297 -2.12 -9.08 6.86
N ALA A 298 -2.93 -8.17 7.40
CA ALA A 298 -2.88 -6.75 7.05
C ALA A 298 -1.50 -6.15 7.36
N THR A 299 -0.85 -6.59 8.43
CA THR A 299 0.49 -6.09 8.76
C THR A 299 1.52 -6.49 7.70
N THR A 300 1.43 -7.69 7.15
CA THR A 300 2.31 -8.14 6.06
C THR A 300 2.07 -7.31 4.80
N ARG A 301 0.80 -7.03 4.47
CA ARG A 301 0.44 -6.08 3.39
C ARG A 301 1.11 -4.72 3.60
N MET A 302 1.06 -4.16 4.81
CA MET A 302 1.69 -2.87 5.11
C MET A 302 3.22 -2.88 4.97
N VAL A 303 3.87 -3.99 5.28
CA VAL A 303 5.31 -4.11 5.03
C VAL A 303 5.61 -4.16 3.54
N LEU A 304 4.83 -4.91 2.75
CA LEU A 304 4.99 -4.92 1.28
C LEU A 304 4.72 -3.54 0.68
N ASP A 305 3.76 -2.79 1.22
CA ASP A 305 3.50 -1.41 0.81
C ASP A 305 4.69 -0.49 1.04
N SER A 306 5.40 -0.71 2.14
CA SER A 306 6.61 0.05 2.42
C SER A 306 7.77 -0.40 1.54
N VAL A 307 7.93 -1.68 1.21
CA VAL A 307 8.92 -2.13 0.21
C VAL A 307 8.69 -1.43 -1.14
N ARG A 308 7.43 -1.31 -1.56
CA ARG A 308 7.04 -0.54 -2.76
C ARG A 308 7.48 0.93 -2.67
N THR A 309 7.30 1.60 -1.54
CA THR A 309 7.75 3.01 -1.41
C THR A 309 9.26 3.12 -1.53
N LEU A 310 10.02 2.14 -1.04
CA LEU A 310 11.48 2.10 -1.25
C LEU A 310 11.84 2.01 -2.73
N VAL A 311 11.17 1.13 -3.47
CA VAL A 311 11.41 0.93 -4.91
C VAL A 311 11.15 2.24 -5.68
N ILE A 312 10.05 2.92 -5.37
CA ILE A 312 9.68 4.20 -6.00
C ILE A 312 10.72 5.28 -5.67
N TRP A 313 11.19 5.35 -4.43
CA TRP A 313 12.20 6.30 -4.01
C TRP A 313 13.54 6.10 -4.75
N VAL A 314 14.05 4.87 -4.80
CA VAL A 314 15.29 4.53 -5.53
C VAL A 314 15.14 4.92 -7.01
N PHE A 315 14.01 4.58 -7.64
CA PHE A 315 13.75 4.93 -9.02
C PHE A 315 13.66 6.44 -9.24
N SER A 316 13.02 7.17 -8.33
CA SER A 316 12.90 8.64 -8.37
C SER A 316 14.26 9.34 -8.23
N LEU A 317 15.21 8.75 -7.50
CA LEU A 317 16.58 9.26 -7.42
C LEU A 317 17.37 9.00 -8.71
N ILE A 318 17.25 7.81 -9.30
CA ILE A 318 17.94 7.45 -10.56
C ILE A 318 17.53 8.39 -11.70
N ILE A 319 16.24 8.75 -11.77
CA ILE A 319 15.72 9.67 -12.79
C ILE A 319 16.06 11.15 -12.48
N GLY A 320 16.45 11.46 -11.24
CA GLY A 320 16.71 12.84 -10.82
C GLY A 320 15.44 13.64 -10.50
N TRP A 321 14.31 12.97 -10.23
CA TRP A 321 13.05 13.60 -9.85
C TRP A 321 13.02 14.11 -8.40
N GLN A 322 14.03 13.77 -7.59
CA GLN A 322 14.15 14.23 -6.21
C GLN A 322 15.59 14.68 -5.93
N LYS A 323 15.75 15.77 -5.16
CA LYS A 323 17.06 16.21 -4.67
C LYS A 323 17.52 15.27 -3.56
N PHE A 324 18.74 14.77 -3.68
CA PHE A 324 19.33 13.83 -2.73
C PHE A 324 19.62 14.51 -1.38
N GLN A 325 19.07 13.97 -0.30
CA GLN A 325 19.29 14.49 1.06
C GLN A 325 19.84 13.41 1.99
N TRP A 326 20.98 13.70 2.63
CA TRP A 326 21.71 12.72 3.44
C TRP A 326 20.98 12.29 4.72
N LEU A 327 20.29 13.20 5.42
CA LEU A 327 19.63 12.87 6.69
C LEU A 327 18.38 11.99 6.48
N GLN A 328 17.71 12.13 5.33
CA GLN A 328 16.59 11.29 4.94
C GLN A 328 17.02 9.83 4.73
N ILE A 329 18.27 9.58 4.30
CA ILE A 329 18.81 8.22 4.16
C ILE A 329 18.91 7.52 5.52
N VAL A 330 19.28 8.26 6.57
CA VAL A 330 19.37 7.70 7.92
C VAL A 330 17.97 7.29 8.39
N GLY A 331 16.98 8.19 8.30
CA GLY A 331 15.59 7.84 8.63
C GLY A 331 15.07 6.65 7.81
N PHE A 332 15.43 6.59 6.54
CA PHE A 332 15.04 5.50 5.63
C PHE A 332 15.67 4.18 6.04
N LEU A 333 16.97 4.18 6.39
CA LEU A 333 17.66 2.99 6.85
C LEU A 333 17.00 2.42 8.12
N PHE A 334 16.62 3.28 9.06
CA PHE A 334 15.89 2.87 10.26
C PHE A 334 14.52 2.27 9.90
N LEU A 335 13.78 2.85 8.96
CA LEU A 335 12.52 2.28 8.48
C LEU A 335 12.75 0.89 7.87
N VAL A 336 13.70 0.75 6.94
CA VAL A 336 14.00 -0.55 6.28
C VAL A 336 14.42 -1.61 7.28
N VAL A 337 15.32 -1.27 8.19
CA VAL A 337 15.79 -2.19 9.24
C VAL A 337 14.65 -2.57 10.16
N GLY A 338 13.86 -1.60 10.64
CA GLY A 338 12.73 -1.83 11.53
C GLY A 338 11.67 -2.75 10.92
N MET A 339 11.34 -2.56 9.64
CA MET A 339 10.41 -3.42 8.91
C MET A 339 10.96 -4.83 8.70
N SER A 340 12.25 -4.93 8.41
CA SER A 340 12.92 -6.23 8.22
C SER A 340 13.04 -7.02 9.53
N LEU A 341 13.21 -6.33 10.66
CA LEU A 341 13.15 -6.91 12.00
C LEU A 341 11.73 -7.34 12.36
N TYR A 342 10.72 -6.54 12.00
CA TYR A 342 9.32 -6.86 12.26
C TYR A 342 8.89 -8.15 11.57
N ASN A 343 9.27 -8.34 10.31
CA ASN A 343 8.91 -9.52 9.52
C ASN A 343 9.86 -10.72 9.69
N ASP A 344 10.72 -10.71 10.71
CA ASP A 344 11.69 -11.79 10.97
C ASP A 344 12.63 -12.11 9.77
N LEU A 345 12.71 -11.22 8.78
CA LEU A 345 13.49 -11.41 7.55
C LEU A 345 15.00 -11.46 7.83
N ILE A 346 15.44 -10.78 8.89
CA ILE A 346 16.84 -10.74 9.30
C ILE A 346 17.13 -11.76 10.41
N ILE A 347 16.27 -11.83 11.43
CA ILE A 347 16.56 -12.56 12.67
C ILE A 347 16.51 -14.08 12.44
N MET A 348 15.46 -14.61 11.81
CA MET A 348 15.30 -16.06 11.66
C MET A 348 16.33 -16.67 10.70
N PRO A 349 16.67 -16.07 9.54
CA PRO A 349 17.73 -16.56 8.67
C PRO A 349 19.14 -16.38 9.27
N ALA A 350 19.40 -15.26 9.97
CA ALA A 350 20.67 -15.06 10.66
C ALA A 350 20.86 -16.05 11.81
N TRP A 351 19.79 -16.34 12.56
CA TRP A 351 19.82 -17.34 13.62
C TRP A 351 19.98 -18.76 13.06
N ARG A 352 19.30 -19.10 11.95
CA ARG A 352 19.50 -20.38 11.25
C ARG A 352 20.94 -20.52 10.72
N ARG A 353 21.51 -19.47 10.13
CA ARG A 353 22.92 -19.46 9.68
C ARG A 353 23.91 -19.53 10.83
N TRP A 354 23.65 -18.85 11.94
CA TRP A 354 24.48 -18.90 13.13
C TRP A 354 24.41 -20.28 13.81
N ARG A 355 23.22 -20.90 13.85
CA ARG A 355 23.03 -22.25 14.39
C ARG A 355 23.70 -23.31 13.50
N ALA A 356 23.53 -23.21 12.18
CA ALA A 356 24.25 -24.05 11.22
C ALA A 356 25.77 -23.85 11.29
N GLY A 357 26.23 -22.62 11.55
CA GLY A 357 27.64 -22.31 11.77
C GLY A 357 28.20 -22.82 13.10
N ARG A 358 27.36 -22.99 14.13
CA ARG A 358 27.73 -23.68 15.38
C ARG A 358 27.80 -25.20 15.19
N GLU A 359 26.84 -25.79 14.47
CA GLU A 359 26.82 -27.23 14.16
C GLU A 359 28.05 -27.64 13.33
N LEU A 360 28.54 -26.76 12.45
CA LEU A 360 29.80 -26.98 11.70
C LEU A 360 31.07 -26.72 12.52
N ARG A 361 30.98 -26.05 13.68
CA ARG A 361 32.11 -25.69 14.56
C ARG A 361 32.34 -26.67 15.70
N GLU A 362 31.47 -27.65 15.91
CA GLU A 362 31.70 -28.76 16.84
C GLU A 362 32.17 -30.03 16.09
N PRO A 363 33.48 -30.23 15.87
CA PRO A 363 33.99 -31.54 15.46
C PRO A 363 33.95 -32.45 16.70
N GLY A 364 32.88 -33.27 16.83
CA GLY A 364 32.86 -34.30 17.86
C GLY A 364 31.53 -34.61 18.53
N ARG A 365 30.38 -34.32 17.92
CA ARG A 365 29.15 -34.97 18.37
C ARG A 365 29.08 -36.36 17.72
N PRO A 366 29.11 -37.47 18.49
CA PRO A 366 28.95 -38.79 17.91
C PRO A 366 27.58 -38.86 17.23
N GLU A 367 27.53 -39.50 16.05
CA GLU A 367 26.31 -39.83 15.30
C GLU A 367 25.42 -40.80 16.08
N LEU A 368 24.88 -40.38 17.22
CA LEU A 368 23.99 -41.20 18.05
C LEU A 368 22.52 -40.74 18.00
N GLY A 369 22.22 -39.62 17.35
CA GLY A 369 20.85 -39.08 17.31
C GLY A 369 20.00 -39.57 16.15
N LEU A 370 20.59 -39.78 14.96
CA LEU A 370 19.82 -40.06 13.75
C LEU A 370 19.33 -41.51 13.66
N ASP A 371 20.10 -42.48 14.15
CA ASP A 371 19.69 -43.90 14.15
C ASP A 371 18.70 -44.21 15.28
N GLU A 372 18.79 -43.53 16.42
CA GLU A 372 17.84 -43.68 17.54
C GLU A 372 16.48 -43.02 17.20
N GLU A 373 16.50 -41.89 16.51
CA GLU A 373 15.29 -41.22 16.00
C GLU A 373 14.67 -41.98 14.81
N ARG A 374 15.48 -42.59 13.92
CA ARG A 374 15.00 -43.54 12.88
C ARG A 374 14.34 -44.76 13.49
N ARG A 375 14.91 -45.35 14.56
CA ARG A 375 14.33 -46.51 15.25
C ARG A 375 13.02 -46.16 15.97
N ARG A 376 12.89 -44.96 16.54
CA ARG A 376 11.62 -44.48 17.14
C ARG A 376 10.54 -44.23 16.08
N LEU A 377 10.90 -43.72 14.91
CA LEU A 377 9.95 -43.47 13.82
C LEU A 377 9.51 -44.76 13.10
N LEU A 378 10.40 -45.76 13.00
CA LEU A 378 10.07 -47.06 12.40
C LEU A 378 9.42 -48.05 13.39
N GLY A 379 9.63 -47.89 14.69
CA GLY A 379 9.03 -48.73 15.74
C GLY A 379 7.54 -48.50 15.97
N ASN A 380 7.00 -47.34 15.57
CA ASN A 380 5.56 -47.04 15.68
C ASN A 380 4.74 -47.43 14.44
N ALA A 381 5.34 -48.16 13.49
CA ALA A 381 4.65 -48.64 12.28
C ALA A 381 4.33 -50.15 12.31
N VAL A 382 4.67 -50.87 13.38
CA VAL A 382 4.25 -52.27 13.58
C VAL A 382 3.87 -52.48 15.04
N GLN A 383 2.62 -52.13 15.37
CA GLN A 383 1.78 -52.84 16.33
C GLN A 383 0.32 -52.47 16.14
#